data_AF-A0A4Q3DLJ7-F1
#
_entry.id   AF-A0A4Q3DLJ7-F1
#
_cell.length_a   1.000
_cell.length_b   1.000
_cell.length_c   1.000
_cell.angle_alpha   90.00
_cell.angle_beta   90.00
_cell.angle_gamma   90.00
#
_symmetry.space_group_name_H-M   'P 1'
#
loop_
_entity.id
_entity.type
_entity.pdbx_description
1 polymer ?
#
loop_
_entity_poly.entity_id
_entity_poly.type
_entity_poly.pdbx_seq_one_letter_code
_entity_poly.pdbx_strand_id
1 'polypeptide(L)'
;MPKSDPDSGGLFLPQGFEAVVVVDSLDGQARHIAINKNGDIYVKARNHQRNGGFGNIALRDTNGDGKADIIKPFGTYNGHTYGTA
;
A
#
# COMPACT_ATOMS: atom_id res chain seq x y z
N MET A 1 15.02 -12.88 0.01
CA MET A 1 14.36 -11.62 -0.40
C MET A 1 13.41 -11.97 -1.54
N PRO A 2 12.26 -11.30 -1.67
CA PRO A 2 11.34 -11.53 -2.77
C PRO A 2 12.02 -11.30 -4.12
N LYS A 3 11.54 -11.99 -5.16
CA LYS A 3 12.06 -11.81 -6.52
C LYS A 3 11.61 -10.44 -7.05
N SER A 4 12.55 -9.69 -7.62
CA SER A 4 12.29 -8.40 -8.27
C SER A 4 11.41 -8.51 -9.51
N ASP A 5 10.67 -7.43 -9.79
CA ASP A 5 9.86 -7.33 -11.00
C ASP A 5 10.75 -7.05 -12.23
N PRO A 6 10.50 -7.71 -13.39
CA PRO A 6 11.37 -7.65 -14.57
C PRO A 6 11.69 -6.25 -15.11
N ASP A 7 10.78 -5.29 -14.88
CA ASP A 7 10.90 -3.88 -15.30
C ASP A 7 10.99 -2.92 -14.10
N SER A 8 11.27 -3.45 -12.90
CA SER A 8 11.29 -2.67 -11.65
C SER A 8 10.00 -1.89 -11.39
N GLY A 9 8.85 -2.40 -11.86
CA GLY A 9 7.57 -1.71 -11.75
C GLY A 9 7.50 -0.43 -12.58
N GLY A 10 8.26 -0.36 -13.68
CA GLY A 10 8.35 0.81 -14.56
C GLY A 10 9.25 1.93 -14.02
N LEU A 11 10.00 1.71 -12.94
CA LEU A 11 10.93 2.70 -12.38
C LEU A 11 12.32 2.59 -13.00
N PHE A 12 12.93 3.75 -13.30
CA PHE A 12 14.37 3.83 -13.55
C PHE A 12 15.12 3.84 -12.22
N LEU A 13 15.92 2.81 -11.99
CA LEU A 13 16.67 2.66 -10.74
C LEU A 13 18.18 2.85 -10.96
N PRO A 14 18.91 3.39 -9.96
CA PRO A 14 20.37 3.37 -9.98
C PRO A 14 20.91 1.94 -10.05
N GLN A 15 22.14 1.81 -10.54
CA GLN A 15 22.80 0.51 -10.63
C GLN A 15 22.87 -0.19 -9.25
N GLY A 16 22.53 -1.48 -9.22
CA GLY A 16 22.53 -2.30 -8.01
C GLY A 16 21.24 -2.24 -7.18
N PHE A 17 20.25 -1.47 -7.63
CA PHE A 17 18.90 -1.46 -7.04
C PHE A 17 17.94 -2.30 -7.87
N GLU A 18 16.98 -2.91 -7.18
CA GLU A 18 15.87 -3.65 -7.76
C GLU A 18 14.57 -3.25 -7.02
N ALA A 19 13.42 -3.42 -7.66
CA ALA A 19 12.12 -3.12 -7.06
C ALA A 19 11.15 -4.30 -7.17
N VAL A 20 10.22 -4.33 -6.21
CA VAL A 20 9.03 -5.18 -6.22
C VAL A 20 7.82 -4.26 -6.03
N VAL A 21 6.85 -4.39 -6.92
CA VAL A 21 5.53 -3.78 -6.78
C VAL A 21 4.74 -4.62 -5.79
N VAL A 22 4.62 -4.10 -4.56
CA VAL A 22 3.86 -4.74 -3.48
C VAL A 22 2.35 -4.72 -3.79
N VAL A 23 1.88 -3.61 -4.35
CA VAL A 23 0.50 -3.44 -4.83
C VAL A 23 0.50 -2.41 -5.95
N ASP A 24 -0.16 -2.72 -7.07
CA ASP A 24 -0.23 -1.84 -8.24
C ASP A 24 -1.19 -0.67 -8.03
N SER A 25 -2.35 -0.95 -7.43
CA SER A 25 -3.40 0.05 -7.24
C SER A 25 -4.16 -0.13 -5.92
N LEU A 26 -4.58 0.99 -5.36
CA LEU A 26 -5.41 1.06 -4.15
C LEU A 26 -6.54 2.05 -4.37
N ASP A 27 -7.72 1.73 -3.82
CA ASP A 27 -8.83 2.68 -3.77
C ASP A 27 -8.49 3.86 -2.84
N GLY A 28 -8.80 5.08 -3.30
CA GLY A 28 -8.33 6.31 -2.67
C GLY A 28 -6.96 6.75 -3.19
N GLN A 29 -6.24 7.58 -2.43
CA GLN A 29 -4.89 8.02 -2.79
C GLN A 29 -3.93 7.71 -1.64
N ALA A 30 -2.99 6.80 -1.85
CA ALA A 30 -1.96 6.46 -0.86
C ALA A 30 -1.12 7.70 -0.50
N ARG A 31 -0.73 7.82 0.78
CA ARG A 31 0.10 8.93 1.27
C ARG A 31 1.18 8.51 2.24
N HIS A 32 0.78 8.01 3.40
CA HIS A 32 1.69 7.61 4.47
C HIS A 32 1.61 6.11 4.61
N ILE A 33 2.73 5.50 4.95
CA ILE A 33 2.81 4.07 5.24
C ILE A 33 3.53 3.82 6.57
N ALA A 34 3.15 2.74 7.24
CA ALA A 34 3.88 2.19 8.38
C ALA A 34 3.96 0.66 8.22
N ILE A 35 5.04 0.07 8.71
CA ILE A 35 5.31 -1.36 8.58
C ILE A 35 5.36 -1.99 9.97
N ASN A 36 4.60 -3.07 10.16
CA ASN A 36 4.65 -3.86 11.38
C ASN A 36 5.81 -4.87 11.34
N LYS A 37 6.22 -5.36 12.50
CA LYS A 37 7.30 -6.34 12.66
C LYS A 37 7.08 -7.64 11.87
N ASN A 38 5.82 -8.00 11.59
CA ASN A 38 5.45 -9.17 10.81
C ASN A 38 5.42 -8.91 9.28
N GLY A 39 5.76 -7.70 8.83
CA GLY A 39 5.75 -7.33 7.41
C GLY A 39 4.44 -6.72 6.91
N ASP A 40 3.38 -6.68 7.74
CA ASP A 40 2.13 -6.02 7.32
C ASP A 40 2.38 -4.52 7.07
N ILE A 41 1.83 -4.01 5.98
CA ILE A 41 1.93 -2.60 5.60
C ILE A 41 0.59 -1.94 5.85
N TYR A 42 0.59 -0.83 6.58
CA TYR A 42 -0.58 0.01 6.80
C TYR A 42 -0.44 1.29 6.00
N VAL A 43 -1.41 1.55 5.13
CA VAL A 43 -1.46 2.72 4.26
C VAL A 43 -2.55 3.68 4.73
N LYS A 44 -2.20 4.97 4.88
CA LYS A 44 -3.17 6.06 5.03
C LYS A 44 -3.58 6.56 3.65
N ALA A 45 -4.87 6.49 3.33
CA ALA A 45 -5.43 7.00 2.09
C ALA A 45 -6.02 8.43 2.25
N ARG A 46 -5.94 9.28 1.22
CA ARG A 46 -6.88 10.42 1.02
C ARG A 46 -8.11 9.94 0.27
N ASN A 47 -9.12 10.80 0.28
CA ASN A 47 -10.35 10.63 -0.49
C ASN A 47 -11.03 9.32 -0.10
N HIS A 48 -11.20 9.10 1.21
CA HIS A 48 -11.77 7.89 1.79
C HIS A 48 -13.13 7.53 1.17
N GLN A 49 -13.89 8.50 0.66
CA GLN A 49 -15.14 8.28 -0.07
C GLN A 49 -14.97 7.40 -1.31
N ARG A 50 -13.81 7.43 -1.98
CA ARG A 50 -13.47 6.52 -3.08
C ARG A 50 -13.15 5.10 -2.60
N ASN A 51 -12.89 4.93 -1.31
CA ASN A 51 -12.57 3.67 -0.65
C ASN A 51 -13.66 3.31 0.38
N GLY A 52 -14.94 3.49 0.03
CA GLY A 52 -16.07 3.10 0.91
C GLY A 52 -16.14 3.81 2.27
N GLY A 53 -15.52 5.00 2.39
CA GLY A 53 -15.37 5.73 3.65
C GLY A 53 -14.14 5.34 4.47
N PHE A 54 -13.39 4.31 4.07
CA PHE A 54 -12.21 3.83 4.79
C PHE A 54 -10.99 4.70 4.53
N GLY A 55 -10.42 5.25 5.61
CA GLY A 55 -9.23 6.11 5.54
C GLY A 55 -7.91 5.33 5.58
N ASN A 56 -7.93 4.04 5.87
CA ASN A 56 -6.75 3.22 6.01
C ASN A 56 -6.91 1.88 5.27
N ILE A 57 -5.80 1.29 4.85
CA ILE A 57 -5.74 0.01 4.15
C ILE A 57 -4.61 -0.82 4.76
N ALA A 58 -4.88 -2.06 5.12
CA ALA A 58 -3.87 -3.04 5.54
C ALA A 58 -3.52 -3.95 4.36
N LEU A 59 -2.23 -4.15 4.14
CA LEU A 59 -1.67 -5.01 3.10
C LEU A 59 -0.89 -6.13 3.77
N ARG A 60 -1.11 -7.37 3.32
CA ARG A 60 -0.36 -8.55 3.79
C ARG A 60 -0.01 -9.45 2.62
N ASP A 61 1.27 -9.78 2.55
CA ASP A 61 1.80 -10.90 1.79
C ASP A 61 1.73 -12.16 2.67
N THR A 62 1.05 -13.20 2.19
CA THR A 62 0.88 -14.49 2.88
C THR A 62 1.76 -15.59 2.33
N ASN A 63 2.37 -15.38 1.16
CA ASN A 63 3.10 -16.39 0.42
C ASN A 63 4.63 -16.10 0.34
N GLY A 64 5.05 -14.89 0.70
CA GLY A 64 6.45 -14.46 0.77
C GLY A 64 7.05 -13.98 -0.55
N ASP A 65 6.24 -13.74 -1.59
CA ASP A 65 6.69 -13.24 -2.89
C ASP A 65 6.89 -11.72 -2.94
N GLY A 66 6.60 -11.02 -1.84
CA GLY A 66 6.71 -9.56 -1.71
C GLY A 66 5.50 -8.80 -2.25
N LYS A 67 4.44 -9.49 -2.69
CA LYS A 67 3.21 -8.91 -3.21
C LYS A 67 2.07 -9.14 -2.22
N ALA A 68 1.22 -8.13 -2.05
CA ALA A 68 0.12 -8.23 -1.10
C ALA A 68 -0.98 -9.18 -1.64
N ASP A 69 -1.19 -10.31 -0.98
CA ASP A 69 -2.32 -11.21 -1.24
C ASP A 69 -3.62 -10.68 -0.63
N ILE A 70 -3.52 -10.01 0.52
CA ILE A 70 -4.66 -9.47 1.27
C ILE A 70 -4.56 -7.95 1.27
N ILE A 71 -5.61 -7.31 0.77
CA ILE A 71 -5.80 -5.86 0.78
C ILE A 71 -7.11 -5.57 1.51
N LYS A 72 -7.02 -4.96 2.70
CA LYS A 72 -8.19 -4.76 3.57
C LYS A 72 -8.34 -3.29 3.99
N PRO A 73 -9.33 -2.56 3.44
CA PRO A 73 -9.73 -1.27 3.95
C PRO A 73 -10.29 -1.35 5.38
N PHE A 74 -9.96 -0.37 6.23
CA PHE A 74 -10.47 -0.28 7.61
C PHE A 74 -10.45 1.15 8.16
N GLY A 75 -11.19 1.37 9.25
CA GLY A 75 -11.31 2.67 9.92
C GLY A 75 -12.05 3.69 9.05
N THR A 76 -13.38 3.68 9.12
CA THR A 76 -14.21 4.65 8.41
C THR A 76 -14.03 6.04 8.98
N TYR A 77 -14.06 7.05 8.10
CA TYR A 77 -14.04 8.45 8.47
C TYR A 77 -15.33 9.10 8.01
N ASN A 78 -16.05 9.70 8.94
CA ASN A 78 -17.25 10.51 8.64
C ASN A 78 -16.93 12.00 8.45
N GLY A 79 -15.64 12.35 8.27
CA GLY A 79 -15.16 13.72 8.07
C GLY A 79 -14.88 14.07 6.61
N HIS A 80 -14.56 15.34 6.33
CA HIS A 80 -14.22 15.79 4.98
C HIS A 80 -12.92 15.18 4.45
N THR A 81 -12.73 15.25 3.12
CA THR A 81 -11.59 14.72 2.37
C THR A 81 -10.21 15.06 2.95
N TYR A 82 -10.10 16.20 3.64
CA TYR A 82 -8.92 16.69 4.33
C TYR A 82 -9.08 16.63 5.86
N GLY A 83 -9.20 15.42 6.43
CA GLY A 83 -9.06 15.26 7.88
C GLY A 83 -7.60 15.43 8.31
N THR A 84 -7.35 16.30 9.30
CA THR A 84 -6.08 16.32 10.04
C THR A 84 -6.04 15.06 10.92
N ALA A 85 -4.90 14.37 10.88
CA ALA A 85 -4.67 13.17 11.68
C ALA A 85 -4.82 13.46 13.18
#